data_AF-A0A1M6IBZ0-F1
#
_entry.id   AF-A0A1M6IBZ0-F1
#
_cell.length_a   1.000
_cell.length_b   1.000
_cell.length_c   1.000
_cell.angle_alpha   90.00
_cell.angle_beta   90.00
_cell.angle_gamma   90.00
#
_symmetry.space_group_name_H-M   'P 1'
#
loop_
_entity.id
_entity.type
_entity.pdbx_description
1 polymer ?
#
loop_
_entity_poly.entity_id
_entity_poly.type
_entity_poly.pdbx_seq_one_letter_code
_entity_poly.pdbx_strand_id
1 'polypeptide(L)'
;MYLVAIMDWYSRYVVSWEMDLSLEISFVLEAVKLALARSRPEIMNSDQGSQFTSPQYIELLKNAGVQISMDGKGRVTDNIFVERLWRSLKYEEVYLLDYASPR
;
A
#
# COMPACT_ATOMS: atom_id res chain seq x y z
N MET A 1 -5.36 9.08 -11.11
CA MET A 1 -5.90 8.33 -9.96
C MET A 1 -4.84 7.35 -9.49
N TYR A 2 -4.62 7.34 -8.19
CA TYR A 2 -3.58 6.58 -7.51
C TYR A 2 -4.25 5.81 -6.39
N LEU A 3 -3.86 4.55 -6.24
CA LEU A 3 -4.41 3.61 -5.27
C LEU A 3 -3.24 3.05 -4.47
N VAL A 4 -3.39 3.02 -3.16
CA VAL A 4 -2.50 2.31 -2.25
C VAL A 4 -3.30 1.23 -1.54
N ALA A 5 -2.70 0.07 -1.32
CA ALA A 5 -3.30 -1.00 -0.55
C ALA A 5 -2.28 -1.55 0.44
N ILE A 6 -2.73 -1.80 1.66
CA ILE A 6 -1.97 -2.51 2.68
C ILE A 6 -2.51 -3.93 2.73
N MET A 7 -1.66 -4.90 2.39
CA MET A 7 -2.01 -6.30 2.35
C MET A 7 -1.33 -7.05 3.50
N ASP A 8 -2.06 -7.95 4.14
CA ASP A 8 -1.47 -8.91 5.06
C ASP A 8 -0.73 -10.03 4.30
N TRP A 9 0.53 -10.24 4.66
CA TRP A 9 1.42 -11.18 3.98
C TRP A 9 1.04 -12.65 4.20
N TYR A 10 0.31 -13.00 5.26
CA TYR A 10 -0.06 -14.40 5.51
C TYR A 10 -1.38 -14.77 4.83
N SER A 11 -2.43 -13.96 5.04
CA SER A 11 -3.79 -14.22 4.57
C SER A 11 -4.06 -13.72 3.14
N ARG A 12 -3.22 -12.83 2.60
CA ARG A 12 -3.47 -12.06 1.36
C ARG A 12 -4.68 -11.12 1.44
N TYR A 13 -5.20 -10.88 2.64
CA TYR A 13 -6.31 -9.95 2.80
C TYR A 13 -5.84 -8.51 2.66
N VAL A 14 -6.60 -7.68 1.93
CA VAL A 14 -6.37 -6.23 1.90
C VAL A 14 -6.91 -5.64 3.19
N VAL A 15 -5.99 -5.27 4.09
CA VAL A 15 -6.30 -4.74 5.42
C VAL A 15 -6.88 -3.33 5.31
N SER A 16 -6.33 -2.50 4.44
CA SER A 16 -6.84 -1.16 4.11
C SER A 16 -6.40 -0.76 2.71
N TRP A 17 -7.09 0.22 2.13
CA TRP A 17 -6.71 0.82 0.86
C TRP A 17 -7.30 2.24 0.79
N GLU A 18 -6.66 3.13 0.05
CA GLU A 18 -7.13 4.50 -0.17
C GLU A 18 -6.81 4.94 -1.60
N MET A 19 -7.61 5.87 -2.13
CA MET A 19 -7.42 6.43 -3.47
C MET A 19 -7.40 7.95 -3.47
N ASP A 20 -6.57 8.52 -4.32
CA ASP A 20 -6.52 9.96 -4.56
C ASP A 20 -6.29 10.27 -6.05
N LEU A 21 -6.58 11.51 -6.45
CA LEU A 21 -6.29 11.99 -7.81
C LEU A 21 -4.83 12.41 -7.96
N SER A 22 -4.17 12.75 -6.85
CA SER A 22 -2.78 13.18 -6.75
C SER A 22 -1.88 12.09 -6.15
N LEU A 23 -0.57 12.23 -6.34
CA LEU A 23 0.45 11.37 -5.72
C LEU A 23 0.86 11.86 -4.32
N GLU A 24 0.06 12.74 -3.72
CA GLU A 24 0.32 13.28 -2.39
C GLU A 24 0.35 12.18 -1.34
N ILE A 25 1.15 12.35 -0.29
CA ILE A 25 1.33 11.30 0.71
C ILE A 25 0.13 11.11 1.65
N SER A 26 -0.79 12.08 1.71
CA SER A 26 -1.90 12.11 2.66
C SER A 26 -2.74 10.82 2.65
N PHE A 27 -3.13 10.33 1.47
CA PHE A 27 -3.94 9.12 1.34
C PHE A 27 -3.16 7.85 1.72
N VAL A 28 -1.84 7.84 1.50
CA VAL A 28 -0.95 6.76 1.95
C VAL A 28 -0.89 6.71 3.48
N LEU A 29 -0.71 7.85 4.14
CA LEU A 29 -0.72 7.91 5.60
C LEU A 29 -2.08 7.47 6.17
N GLU A 30 -3.18 7.82 5.51
CA GLU A 30 -4.52 7.40 5.94
C GLU A 30 -4.71 5.89 5.83
N ALA A 31 -4.35 5.29 4.68
CA ALA A 31 -4.39 3.84 4.53
C ALA A 31 -3.57 3.13 5.61
N VAL A 32 -2.37 3.62 5.93
CA VAL A 32 -1.52 3.04 6.97
C VAL A 32 -2.16 3.17 8.36
N LYS A 33 -2.73 4.33 8.70
CA LYS A 33 -3.44 4.51 9.97
C LYS A 33 -4.62 3.56 10.11
N LEU A 34 -5.42 3.41 9.06
CA LEU A 34 -6.56 2.49 9.03
C LEU A 34 -6.10 1.03 9.17
N ALA A 35 -4.97 0.66 8.56
CA ALA A 35 -4.39 -0.68 8.75
C ALA A 35 -3.94 -0.89 10.20
N LEU A 36 -3.17 0.04 10.76
CA LEU A 36 -2.66 -0.03 12.12
C LEU A 36 -3.77 -0.06 13.18
N ALA A 37 -4.92 0.55 12.90
CA ALA A 37 -6.10 0.47 13.76
C ALA A 37 -6.74 -0.93 13.78
N ARG A 38 -6.55 -1.74 12.73
CA ARG A 38 -7.07 -3.11 12.63
C ARG A 38 -6.08 -4.14 13.16
N SER A 39 -4.81 -4.01 12.82
CA SER A 39 -3.74 -4.89 13.29
C SER A 39 -2.39 -4.19 13.23
N ARG A 40 -1.47 -4.59 14.11
CA ARG A 40 -0.09 -4.09 14.13
C ARG A 40 0.85 -5.17 13.61
N PRO A 41 1.45 -5.01 12.42
CA PRO A 41 2.43 -5.96 11.90
C PRO A 41 3.77 -5.81 12.63
N GLU A 42 4.58 -6.87 12.62
CA GLU A 42 5.96 -6.80 13.09
C GLU A 42 6.84 -6.02 12.11
N ILE A 43 6.63 -6.26 10.81
CA ILE A 43 7.36 -5.65 9.70
C ILE A 43 6.36 -5.05 8.72
N MET A 44 6.54 -3.79 8.36
CA MET A 44 5.92 -3.19 7.19
C MET A 44 6.93 -3.22 6.05
N ASN A 45 6.60 -3.94 4.98
CA ASN A 45 7.39 -3.96 3.75
C ASN A 45 6.81 -2.97 2.74
N SER A 46 7.67 -2.18 2.09
CA SER A 46 7.30 -1.26 1.02
C SER A 46 8.43 -1.11 0.01
N ASP A 47 8.12 -0.58 -1.17
CA ASP A 47 9.16 -0.16 -2.11
C ASP A 47 9.89 1.13 -1.61
N GLN A 48 10.84 1.60 -2.42
CA GLN A 48 11.61 2.83 -2.15
C GLN A 48 11.01 4.08 -2.82
N GLY A 49 9.71 4.08 -3.09
CA GLY A 49 8.99 5.24 -3.62
C GLY A 49 9.06 6.45 -2.69
N SER A 50 8.81 7.64 -3.25
CA SER A 50 8.91 8.90 -2.50
C SER A 50 7.93 8.97 -1.32
N GLN A 51 6.74 8.36 -1.46
CA GLN A 51 5.75 8.29 -0.38
C GLN A 51 6.22 7.40 0.78
N PHE A 52 6.90 6.29 0.49
CA PHE A 52 7.33 5.33 1.51
C PHE A 52 8.69 5.67 2.11
N THR A 53 9.48 6.52 1.46
CA THR A 53 10.73 7.07 1.98
C THR A 53 10.55 8.41 2.70
N SER A 54 9.32 8.93 2.74
CA SER A 54 9.00 10.18 3.42
C SER A 54 9.16 10.10 4.94
N PRO A 55 9.63 11.18 5.60
CA PRO A 55 9.67 11.26 7.06
C PRO A 55 8.32 11.00 7.73
N GLN A 56 7.22 11.51 7.17
CA GLN A 56 5.89 11.34 7.75
C GLN A 56 5.47 9.87 7.83
N TYR A 57 5.77 9.08 6.79
CA TYR A 57 5.49 7.64 6.76
C TYR A 57 6.39 6.87 7.74
N ILE A 58 7.69 7.19 7.73
CA ILE A 58 8.68 6.53 8.59
C ILE A 58 8.36 6.79 10.07
N GLU A 59 8.05 8.03 10.44
CA GLU A 59 7.69 8.41 11.81
C GLU A 59 6.39 7.74 12.26
N LEU A 60 5.38 7.67 11.39
CA LEU A 60 4.13 6.98 11.69
C LEU A 60 4.38 5.52 12.09
N LEU A 61 5.17 4.78 11.32
CA LEU A 61 5.48 3.38 11.60
C LEU A 61 6.39 3.20 12.82
N LYS A 62 7.38 4.08 13.00
CA LYS A 62 8.24 4.07 14.19
C LYS A 62 7.46 4.34 15.47
N ASN A 63 6.54 5.30 15.46
CA ASN A 63 5.66 5.62 16.59
C ASN A 63 4.71 4.46 16.90
N ALA A 64 4.27 3.74 15.86
CA ALA A 64 3.54 2.49 16.02
C ALA A 64 4.43 1.31 16.40
N GLY A 65 5.76 1.48 16.53
CA GLY A 65 6.74 0.45 16.86
C GLY A 65 6.77 -0.72 15.88
N VAL A 66 6.58 -0.42 14.59
CA VAL A 66 6.65 -1.36 13.48
C VAL A 66 8.04 -1.27 12.84
N GLN A 67 8.65 -2.41 12.52
CA GLN A 67 9.92 -2.42 11.80
C GLN A 67 9.67 -2.12 10.32
N ILE A 68 10.51 -1.28 9.72
CA ILE A 68 10.37 -0.91 8.32
C ILE A 68 11.39 -1.73 7.53
N SER A 69 10.90 -2.48 6.55
CA SER A 69 11.72 -3.14 5.55
C SER A 69 11.41 -2.52 4.19
N MET A 70 12.45 -2.13 3.45
CA MET A 70 12.28 -1.60 2.11
C MET A 70 13.01 -2.48 1.12
N ASP A 71 12.33 -2.82 0.02
CA ASP A 71 12.90 -3.69 -0.99
C ASP A 71 14.19 -3.08 -1.55
N GLY A 72 15.24 -3.92 -1.63
CA GLY A 72 16.42 -3.56 -2.41
C GLY A 72 16.08 -3.59 -3.91
N LYS A 73 16.69 -2.70 -4.71
CA LYS A 73 16.56 -2.74 -6.18
C LYS A 73 16.76 -4.18 -6.69
N GLY A 74 15.72 -4.78 -7.26
CA GLY A 74 15.76 -6.10 -7.89
C GLY A 74 15.25 -7.29 -7.06
N ARG A 75 14.64 -7.09 -5.89
CA ARG A 75 13.97 -8.18 -5.14
C ARG A 75 12.49 -8.32 -5.48
N VAL A 76 12.21 -9.02 -6.58
CA VAL A 76 10.85 -9.25 -7.12
C VAL A 76 9.95 -10.05 -6.15
N THR A 77 10.53 -10.83 -5.24
CA THR A 77 9.77 -11.72 -4.35
C THR A 77 8.94 -10.97 -3.32
N ASP A 78 9.40 -9.79 -2.91
CA ASP A 78 8.84 -9.06 -1.78
C ASP A 78 7.58 -8.29 -2.22
N ASN A 79 7.48 -7.93 -3.50
CA ASN A 79 6.30 -7.24 -4.06
C ASN A 79 5.31 -8.14 -4.82
N ILE A 80 5.61 -9.45 -4.96
CA ILE A 80 4.87 -10.33 -5.90
C ILE A 80 3.36 -10.42 -5.63
N PHE A 81 2.94 -10.37 -4.35
CA PHE A 81 1.53 -10.47 -3.99
C PHE A 81 0.77 -9.17 -4.28
N VAL A 82 1.42 -8.04 -4.04
CA VAL A 82 0.87 -6.72 -4.35
C VAL A 82 0.78 -6.54 -5.87
N GLU A 83 1.80 -6.96 -6.64
CA GLU A 83 1.72 -6.98 -8.11
C GLU A 83 0.60 -7.88 -8.63
N ARG A 84 0.39 -9.05 -8.01
CA ARG A 84 -0.72 -9.94 -8.36
C ARG A 84 -2.07 -9.28 -8.07
N LEU A 85 -2.24 -8.59 -6.94
CA LEU A 85 -3.44 -7.81 -6.63
C LEU A 85 -3.73 -6.79 -7.73
N TRP A 86 -2.72 -6.00 -8.11
CA TRP A 86 -2.87 -4.99 -9.17
C TRP A 86 -3.23 -5.59 -10.52
N ARG A 87 -2.70 -6.77 -10.84
CA ARG A 87 -3.08 -7.47 -12.06
C ARG A 87 -4.56 -7.85 -12.03
N SER A 88 -5.05 -8.49 -10.96
CA SER A 88 -6.46 -8.86 -10.86
C SER A 88 -7.38 -7.65 -10.89
N LEU A 89 -7.09 -6.60 -10.11
CA LEU A 89 -7.90 -5.37 -10.11
C LEU A 89 -8.01 -4.75 -11.50
N LYS A 90 -6.90 -4.65 -12.24
CA LYS A 90 -6.90 -4.06 -13.58
C LYS A 90 -7.73 -4.86 -14.56
N TYR A 91 -7.53 -6.19 -14.60
CA TYR A 91 -8.15 -7.05 -15.61
C TYR A 91 -9.59 -7.43 -15.30
N GLU A 92 -9.93 -7.56 -14.03
CA GLU A 92 -11.23 -8.07 -13.60
C GLU A 92 -12.22 -6.95 -13.28
N GLU A 93 -11.76 -5.71 -13.09
CA GLU A 93 -12.60 -4.58 -12.72
C GLU A 93 -12.38 -3.37 -13.64
N VAL A 94 -11.18 -2.78 -13.62
CA VAL A 94 -10.93 -1.49 -14.28
C VAL A 94 -11.11 -1.54 -15.80
N TYR A 95 -10.54 -2.55 -16.46
CA TYR A 95 -10.62 -2.67 -17.92
C TYR A 95 -11.99 -3.12 -18.42
N LEU A 96 -12.82 -3.71 -17.55
CA LEU A 96 -14.17 -4.16 -17.93
C LEU A 96 -15.21 -3.06 -17.77
N LEU A 97 -15.03 -2.16 -16.80
CA LEU A 97 -16.08 -1.24 -16.36
C LEU A 97 -15.93 0.21 -16.84
N ASP A 98 -14.81 0.55 -17.50
CA ASP A 98 -14.53 1.85 -18.15
C ASP A 98 -15.12 3.06 -17.39
N TYR A 99 -14.71 3.21 -16.13
CA TYR A 99 -15.31 4.16 -15.18
C TYR A 99 -15.28 5.61 -15.70
N ALA A 100 -16.47 6.21 -15.83
CA ALA A 100 -16.63 7.60 -16.25
C ALA A 100 -16.26 8.63 -15.17
N SER A 101 -16.21 8.24 -13.90
CA SER A 101 -15.86 9.10 -12.76
C SER A 101 -15.18 8.32 -11.64
N PRO A 102 -14.12 8.84 -11.00
CA PRO A 102 -13.47 8.22 -9.86
C PRO A 102 -14.24 8.49 -8.56
N ARG A 103 -15.29 7.72 -8.29
CA ARG A 103 -15.82 7.42 -6.94
C ARG A 103 -17.00 6.46 -7.00
#